data_AF-A0A1A8JRF4-F1
#
_entry.id   AF-A0A1A8JRF4-F1
#
_cell.length_a   1.000
_cell.length_b   1.000
_cell.length_c   1.000
_cell.angle_alpha   90.00
_cell.angle_beta   90.00
_cell.angle_gamma   90.00
#
_symmetry.space_group_name_H-M   'P 1'
#
loop_
_entity.id
_entity.type
_entity.pdbx_description
1 polymer ?
#
loop_
_entity_poly.entity_id
_entity_poly.type
_entity_poly.pdbx_seq_one_letter_code
_entity_poly.pdbx_strand_id
1 'polypeptide(L)'
;MSVEEQGYPTAMLLEARPEWLRAEIERLSRELAETTSEKIQAAEYGLAVLEEKQQLKQQYDDLEVEYDSVRQEMDQLKEAFGQAYTNHRKVAADGESREESLIQESACKEAYYEQRVLELQNELRQTRNILTNSQSEIERLTAISQEMKENSQMVELQRNQLRDDIKEYKFRESRLLQDYTELEEENISLQKQVLVLKQSQVEFEGLKHEIRRLEEDTQFLNSQLEDAIRLKEIAERQLGEALETIKTERELKGSLRKELSLYMNIGDSLYHSPLSVSLDGLKFSDDAATEPNNDEALHGYEDVFAKLANTIADDNRVSTPKKEGLFHPAPSLVDDLLSELNISEIQKLKQQLMQMEREKVNLLSNLQESQKQLEQANGALSEHQEKVNRLTENLNAIRKLQASKERQSALDNEKERDSHEDGDYYEVDINGLEILECKYKVAMSEAGELKEELKTLKTEYQACQSRYEEERTRLEHEVDSLGEKLFTLEKMSYVDREEKAKLEKELRKLSDVAGESQGSLSVAQDELVTFSEELATLYNHVCMCNNETPNRVMLDFYKEGKGGRNSPEGR
;
A
#
# COMPACT_ATOMS: atom_id res chain seq x y z
N MET A 1 -155.47 50.42 -57.24
CA MET A 1 -156.51 51.44 -56.95
C MET A 1 -156.83 52.10 -58.29
N SER A 2 -157.88 51.65 -58.98
CA SER A 2 -159.28 52.14 -58.89
C SER A 2 -159.40 53.50 -59.62
N VAL A 3 -159.93 53.56 -60.85
CA VAL A 3 -161.37 53.70 -61.25
C VAL A 3 -161.82 55.16 -60.98
N GLU A 4 -162.32 55.95 -61.94
CA GLU A 4 -163.68 55.97 -62.55
C GLU A 4 -163.74 57.13 -63.59
N GLU A 5 -164.35 56.97 -64.77
CA GLU A 5 -165.63 57.59 -65.26
C GLU A 5 -165.59 59.11 -65.57
N GLN A 6 -166.34 59.74 -66.48
CA GLN A 6 -167.27 59.46 -67.61
C GLN A 6 -167.64 60.84 -68.21
N GLY A 7 -168.21 60.90 -69.42
CA GLY A 7 -169.24 61.91 -69.76
C GLY A 7 -169.04 62.81 -70.99
N TYR A 8 -169.78 62.51 -72.05
CA TYR A 8 -170.17 63.36 -73.21
C TYR A 8 -171.39 64.26 -72.84
N PRO A 9 -171.75 65.39 -73.53
CA PRO A 9 -172.35 65.36 -74.89
C PRO A 9 -172.24 66.61 -75.84
N THR A 10 -172.16 66.31 -77.15
CA THR A 10 -172.98 66.79 -78.30
C THR A 10 -173.33 68.29 -78.50
N ALA A 11 -172.90 68.87 -79.65
CA ALA A 11 -173.76 69.30 -80.78
C ALA A 11 -173.13 70.40 -81.69
N MET A 12 -173.13 70.16 -83.02
CA MET A 12 -173.24 71.14 -84.14
C MET A 12 -172.15 72.24 -84.26
N LEU A 13 -171.66 72.70 -85.42
CA LEU A 13 -172.07 72.63 -86.82
C LEU A 13 -170.86 73.11 -87.67
N LEU A 14 -170.85 72.71 -88.94
CA LEU A 14 -169.90 72.99 -90.01
C LEU A 14 -169.25 74.40 -90.03
N GLU A 15 -167.91 74.44 -90.11
CA GLU A 15 -167.03 75.31 -90.96
C GLU A 15 -165.63 75.56 -90.32
N ALA A 16 -164.76 74.55 -90.12
CA ALA A 16 -163.32 74.77 -89.79
C ALA A 16 -162.41 73.52 -89.90
N ARG A 17 -162.73 72.55 -90.77
CA ARG A 17 -162.03 71.24 -90.82
C ARG A 17 -160.53 71.24 -91.24
N PRO A 18 -159.95 72.25 -91.94
CA PRO A 18 -158.53 72.22 -92.35
C PRO A 18 -157.50 72.73 -91.31
N GLU A 19 -157.89 73.58 -90.37
CA GLU A 19 -156.96 74.31 -89.49
C GLU A 19 -156.53 73.49 -88.27
N TRP A 20 -157.45 72.69 -87.71
CA TRP A 20 -157.18 71.81 -86.57
C TRP A 20 -156.15 70.70 -86.89
N LEU A 21 -156.20 70.12 -88.10
CA LEU A 21 -155.22 69.11 -88.52
C LEU A 21 -153.81 69.70 -88.69
N ARG A 22 -153.68 70.97 -89.10
CA ARG A 22 -152.36 71.65 -89.20
C ARG A 22 -151.79 71.97 -87.82
N ALA A 23 -152.62 72.46 -86.90
CA ALA A 23 -152.20 72.73 -85.53
C ALA A 23 -151.76 71.45 -84.79
N GLU A 24 -152.43 70.32 -85.05
CA GLU A 24 -152.05 69.03 -84.46
C GLU A 24 -150.76 68.46 -85.09
N ILE A 25 -150.53 68.65 -86.40
CA ILE A 25 -149.25 68.29 -87.05
C ILE A 25 -148.11 69.14 -86.49
N GLU A 26 -148.30 70.44 -86.27
CA GLU A 26 -147.28 71.30 -85.63
C GLU A 26 -147.01 70.91 -84.18
N ARG A 27 -148.04 70.53 -83.42
CA ARG A 27 -147.88 70.04 -82.04
C ARG A 27 -147.06 68.75 -82.01
N LEU A 28 -147.43 67.77 -82.83
CA LEU A 28 -146.71 66.50 -82.95
C LEU A 28 -145.29 66.70 -83.51
N SER A 29 -145.07 67.70 -84.39
CA SER A 29 -143.73 68.01 -84.92
C SER A 29 -142.84 68.66 -83.86
N ARG A 30 -143.40 69.52 -82.99
CA ARG A 30 -142.67 70.07 -81.84
C ARG A 30 -142.38 69.01 -80.80
N GLU A 31 -143.34 68.15 -80.48
CA GLU A 31 -143.14 67.05 -79.54
C GLU A 31 -142.15 66.01 -80.09
N LEU A 32 -142.16 65.76 -81.41
CA LEU A 32 -141.14 64.96 -82.08
C LEU A 32 -139.77 65.65 -82.03
N ALA A 33 -139.70 66.97 -82.26
CA ALA A 33 -138.46 67.73 -82.19
C ALA A 33 -137.88 67.74 -80.77
N GLU A 34 -138.71 67.98 -79.75
CA GLU A 34 -138.34 67.93 -78.34
C GLU A 34 -137.86 66.52 -77.96
N THR A 35 -138.62 65.47 -78.29
CA THR A 35 -138.18 64.09 -78.02
C THR A 35 -136.94 63.69 -78.80
N THR A 36 -136.71 64.22 -80.01
CA THR A 36 -135.45 64.00 -80.74
C THR A 36 -134.29 64.77 -80.12
N SER A 37 -134.52 66.00 -79.65
CA SER A 37 -133.51 66.81 -78.95
C SER A 37 -133.14 66.17 -77.62
N GLU A 38 -134.12 65.71 -76.85
CA GLU A 38 -133.90 64.98 -75.60
C GLU A 38 -133.19 63.64 -75.84
N LYS A 39 -133.49 62.93 -76.93
CA LYS A 39 -132.76 61.72 -77.33
C LYS A 39 -131.30 62.02 -77.70
N ILE A 40 -131.05 63.08 -78.46
CA ILE A 40 -129.69 63.51 -78.81
C ILE A 40 -128.95 63.91 -77.54
N GLN A 41 -129.56 64.71 -76.69
CA GLN A 41 -128.97 65.15 -75.43
C GLN A 41 -128.68 63.98 -74.48
N ALA A 42 -129.58 62.99 -74.41
CA ALA A 42 -129.35 61.76 -73.65
C ALA A 42 -128.23 60.89 -74.25
N ALA A 43 -128.07 60.87 -75.58
CA ALA A 43 -126.96 60.19 -76.24
C ALA A 43 -125.63 60.91 -76.03
N GLU A 44 -125.61 62.24 -76.03
CA GLU A 44 -124.43 63.06 -75.73
C GLU A 44 -124.01 62.90 -74.26
N TYR A 45 -124.95 62.95 -73.32
CA TYR A 45 -124.65 62.62 -71.92
C TYR A 45 -124.25 61.16 -71.76
N GLY A 46 -124.86 60.24 -72.51
CA GLY A 46 -124.48 58.83 -72.51
C GLY A 46 -123.06 58.61 -73.02
N LEU A 47 -122.65 59.32 -74.08
CA LEU A 47 -121.30 59.28 -74.62
C LEU A 47 -120.29 59.88 -73.65
N ALA A 48 -120.57 61.05 -73.07
CA ALA A 48 -119.72 61.68 -72.06
C ALA A 48 -119.51 60.76 -70.85
N VAL A 49 -120.57 60.09 -70.37
CA VAL A 49 -120.47 59.10 -69.29
C VAL A 49 -119.66 57.87 -69.71
N LEU A 50 -119.75 57.42 -70.96
CA LEU A 50 -118.94 56.31 -71.48
C LEU A 50 -117.46 56.70 -71.62
N GLU A 51 -117.16 57.92 -72.04
CA GLU A 51 -115.80 58.47 -72.13
C GLU A 51 -115.18 58.64 -70.73
N GLU A 52 -115.93 59.23 -69.78
CA GLU A 52 -115.50 59.32 -68.38
C GLU A 52 -115.28 57.92 -67.78
N LYS A 53 -116.20 56.97 -68.01
CA LYS A 53 -116.03 55.59 -67.58
C LYS A 53 -114.79 54.95 -68.19
N GLN A 54 -114.52 55.18 -69.47
CA GLN A 54 -113.33 54.66 -70.14
C GLN A 54 -112.04 55.29 -69.59
N GLN A 55 -112.05 56.59 -69.30
CA GLN A 55 -110.93 57.31 -68.71
C GLN A 55 -110.67 56.88 -67.26
N LEU A 56 -111.72 56.73 -66.44
CA LEU A 56 -111.62 56.16 -65.09
C LEU A 56 -111.10 54.72 -65.14
N LYS A 57 -111.55 53.93 -66.10
CA LYS A 57 -111.07 52.56 -66.27
C LYS A 57 -109.59 52.53 -66.62
N GLN A 58 -109.13 53.37 -67.54
CA GLN A 58 -107.71 53.48 -67.86
C GLN A 58 -106.89 53.91 -66.63
N GLN A 59 -107.35 54.91 -65.88
CA GLN A 59 -106.69 55.33 -64.64
C GLN A 59 -106.64 54.23 -63.58
N TYR A 60 -107.70 53.42 -63.48
CA TYR A 60 -107.74 52.28 -62.57
C TYR A 60 -106.74 51.21 -63.01
N ASP A 61 -106.74 50.85 -64.29
CA ASP A 61 -105.83 49.86 -64.86
C ASP A 61 -104.36 50.31 -64.70
N ASP A 62 -104.05 51.60 -64.95
CA ASP A 62 -102.72 52.19 -64.75
C ASP A 62 -102.31 52.16 -63.26
N LEU A 63 -103.23 52.51 -62.35
CA LEU A 63 -102.99 52.47 -60.91
C LEU A 63 -102.81 51.03 -60.39
N GLU A 64 -103.51 50.06 -60.96
CA GLU A 64 -103.36 48.64 -60.63
C GLU A 64 -101.97 48.13 -61.07
N VAL A 65 -101.48 48.52 -62.25
CA VAL A 65 -100.12 48.22 -62.71
C VAL A 65 -99.06 48.87 -61.80
N GLU A 66 -99.23 50.14 -61.42
CA GLU A 66 -98.33 50.82 -60.48
C GLU A 66 -98.35 50.14 -59.10
N TYR A 67 -99.52 49.76 -58.60
CA TYR A 67 -99.67 49.03 -57.34
C TYR A 67 -98.94 47.69 -57.37
N ASP A 68 -99.13 46.90 -58.44
CA ASP A 68 -98.44 45.62 -58.61
C ASP A 68 -96.93 45.79 -58.74
N SER A 69 -96.46 46.86 -59.42
CA SER A 69 -95.03 47.19 -59.51
C SER A 69 -94.43 47.53 -58.15
N VAL A 70 -95.05 48.43 -57.39
CA VAL A 70 -94.60 48.80 -56.04
C VAL A 70 -94.63 47.61 -55.08
N ARG A 71 -95.65 46.75 -55.21
CA ARG A 71 -95.73 45.52 -54.42
C ARG A 71 -94.56 44.58 -54.73
N GLN A 72 -94.24 44.37 -56.00
CA GLN A 72 -93.08 43.56 -56.40
C GLN A 72 -91.77 44.15 -55.92
N GLU A 73 -91.55 45.47 -56.05
CA GLU A 73 -90.37 46.16 -55.54
C GLU A 73 -90.25 46.01 -54.02
N MET A 74 -91.37 46.12 -53.30
CA MET A 74 -91.38 45.96 -51.85
C MET A 74 -91.03 44.52 -51.47
N ASP A 75 -91.52 43.51 -52.20
CA ASP A 75 -91.20 42.11 -51.95
C ASP A 75 -89.70 41.83 -52.22
N GLN A 76 -89.16 42.34 -53.32
CA GLN A 76 -87.71 42.27 -53.62
C GLN A 76 -86.87 42.95 -52.54
N LEU A 77 -87.31 44.12 -52.04
CA LEU A 77 -86.59 44.83 -50.99
C LEU A 77 -86.63 44.06 -49.67
N LYS A 78 -87.75 43.42 -49.33
CA LYS A 78 -87.85 42.53 -48.15
C LYS A 78 -86.93 41.33 -48.26
N GLU A 79 -86.85 40.69 -49.43
CA GLU A 79 -85.93 39.58 -49.67
C GLU A 79 -84.47 40.02 -49.55
N ALA A 80 -84.10 41.13 -50.20
CA ALA A 80 -82.75 41.68 -50.13
C ALA A 80 -82.36 42.06 -48.69
N PHE A 81 -83.28 42.67 -47.93
CA PHE A 81 -83.06 42.98 -46.52
C PHE A 81 -82.91 41.71 -45.67
N GLY A 82 -83.75 40.70 -45.89
CA GLY A 82 -83.64 39.41 -45.20
C GLY A 82 -82.31 38.71 -45.48
N GLN A 83 -81.85 38.72 -46.74
CA GLN A 83 -80.54 38.20 -47.13
C GLN A 83 -79.39 39.00 -46.50
N ALA A 84 -79.44 40.33 -46.54
CA ALA A 84 -78.43 41.18 -45.91
C ALA A 84 -78.36 40.98 -44.39
N TYR A 85 -79.51 40.90 -43.72
CA TYR A 85 -79.60 40.67 -42.28
C TYR A 85 -79.04 39.29 -41.89
N THR A 86 -79.43 38.23 -42.61
CA THR A 86 -78.91 36.88 -42.34
C THR A 86 -77.43 36.76 -42.65
N ASN A 87 -76.93 37.38 -43.72
CA ASN A 87 -75.50 37.43 -44.02
C ASN A 87 -74.72 38.19 -42.95
N HIS A 88 -75.18 39.37 -42.53
CA HIS A 88 -74.52 40.13 -41.47
C HIS A 88 -74.45 39.34 -40.16
N ARG A 89 -75.54 38.68 -39.77
CA ARG A 89 -75.58 37.80 -38.60
C ARG A 89 -74.60 36.63 -38.71
N LYS A 90 -74.49 36.00 -39.88
CA LYS A 90 -73.51 34.92 -40.11
C LYS A 90 -72.08 35.43 -40.02
N VAL A 91 -71.76 36.54 -40.70
CA VAL A 91 -70.40 37.13 -40.64
C VAL A 91 -70.02 37.55 -39.22
N ALA A 92 -70.96 38.09 -38.44
CA ALA A 92 -70.72 38.42 -37.03
C ALA A 92 -70.44 37.15 -36.21
N ALA A 93 -71.26 36.10 -36.35
CA ALA A 93 -71.06 34.83 -35.66
C ALA A 93 -69.75 34.13 -36.06
N ASP A 94 -69.39 34.15 -37.35
CA ASP A 94 -68.12 33.62 -37.84
C ASP A 94 -66.94 34.44 -37.31
N GLY A 95 -67.10 35.77 -37.17
CA GLY A 95 -66.15 36.67 -36.55
C GLY A 95 -65.90 36.36 -35.07
N GLU A 96 -66.98 36.22 -34.30
CA GLU A 96 -66.95 35.82 -32.88
C GLU A 96 -66.29 34.45 -32.71
N SER A 97 -66.70 33.44 -33.49
CA SER A 97 -66.11 32.09 -33.42
C SER A 97 -64.61 32.08 -33.76
N ARG A 98 -64.19 32.90 -34.72
CA ARG A 98 -62.77 33.05 -35.07
C ARG A 98 -61.99 33.73 -33.95
N GLU A 99 -62.54 34.75 -33.33
CA GLU A 99 -61.91 35.44 -32.19
C GLU A 99 -61.80 34.50 -30.98
N GLU A 100 -62.86 33.77 -30.63
CA GLU A 100 -62.85 32.75 -29.59
C GLU A 100 -61.78 31.68 -29.85
N SER A 101 -61.67 31.19 -31.09
CA SER A 101 -60.66 30.20 -31.47
C SER A 101 -59.24 30.73 -31.29
N LEU A 102 -58.98 31.99 -31.67
CA LEU A 102 -57.66 32.62 -31.50
C LEU A 102 -57.33 32.86 -30.03
N ILE A 103 -58.29 33.27 -29.22
CA ILE A 103 -58.12 33.44 -27.77
C ILE A 103 -57.81 32.09 -27.12
N GLN A 104 -58.57 31.04 -27.49
CA GLN A 104 -58.34 29.70 -26.97
C GLN A 104 -56.96 29.17 -27.37
N GLU A 105 -56.54 29.35 -28.63
CA GLU A 105 -55.21 28.99 -29.08
C GLU A 105 -54.10 29.74 -28.31
N SER A 106 -54.29 31.04 -28.08
CA SER A 106 -53.36 31.87 -27.29
C SER A 106 -53.26 31.37 -25.86
N ALA A 107 -54.40 31.11 -25.20
CA ALA A 107 -54.44 30.60 -23.83
C ALA A 107 -53.80 29.21 -23.71
N CYS A 108 -54.05 28.32 -24.68
CA CYS A 108 -53.42 27.00 -24.71
C CYS A 108 -51.90 27.09 -24.91
N LYS A 109 -51.42 27.99 -25.77
CA LYS A 109 -49.99 28.24 -25.98
C LYS A 109 -49.33 28.83 -24.73
N GLU A 110 -49.98 29.79 -24.09
CA GLU A 110 -49.50 30.39 -22.85
C GLU A 110 -49.37 29.34 -21.74
N ALA A 111 -50.43 28.55 -21.50
CA ALA A 111 -50.40 27.47 -20.52
C ALA A 111 -49.31 26.43 -20.81
N TYR A 112 -49.08 26.09 -22.09
CA TYR A 112 -48.01 25.19 -22.50
C TYR A 112 -46.62 25.76 -22.16
N TYR A 113 -46.37 27.03 -22.51
CA TYR A 113 -45.08 27.65 -22.23
C TYR A 113 -44.85 27.88 -20.73
N GLU A 114 -45.90 28.22 -19.97
CA GLU A 114 -45.83 28.31 -18.51
C GLU A 114 -45.45 26.97 -17.89
N GLN A 115 -46.14 25.89 -18.28
CA GLN A 115 -45.80 24.54 -17.83
C GLN A 115 -44.35 24.20 -18.19
N ARG A 116 -43.93 24.48 -19.42
CA ARG A 116 -42.57 24.16 -19.88
C ARG A 116 -41.50 24.94 -19.11
N VAL A 117 -41.76 26.21 -18.77
CA VAL A 117 -40.86 27.03 -17.95
C VAL A 117 -40.76 26.45 -16.54
N LEU A 118 -41.87 26.02 -15.93
CA LEU A 118 -41.87 25.41 -14.60
C LEU A 118 -41.10 24.09 -14.58
N GLU A 119 -41.28 23.23 -15.59
CA GLU A 119 -40.50 22.00 -15.77
C GLU A 119 -39.00 22.30 -15.83
N LEU A 120 -38.58 23.21 -16.72
CA LEU A 120 -37.17 23.58 -16.87
C LEU A 120 -36.59 24.21 -15.59
N GLN A 121 -37.36 25.01 -14.85
CA GLN A 121 -36.93 25.55 -13.57
C GLN A 121 -36.74 24.47 -12.50
N ASN A 122 -37.62 23.46 -12.48
CA ASN A 122 -37.49 22.33 -11.57
C ASN A 122 -36.30 21.44 -11.95
N GLU A 123 -36.09 21.13 -13.23
CA GLU A 123 -34.91 20.42 -13.73
C GLU A 123 -33.62 21.16 -13.38
N LEU A 124 -33.59 22.50 -13.53
CA LEU A 124 -32.44 23.33 -13.16
C LEU A 124 -32.17 23.29 -11.65
N ARG A 125 -33.22 23.29 -10.82
CA ARG A 125 -33.08 23.17 -9.36
C ARG A 125 -32.56 21.79 -8.98
N GLN A 126 -33.08 20.73 -9.60
CA GLN A 126 -32.67 19.35 -9.33
C GLN A 126 -31.22 19.11 -9.75
N THR A 127 -30.81 19.55 -10.93
CA THR A 127 -29.43 19.43 -11.41
C THR A 127 -28.44 20.20 -10.53
N ARG A 128 -28.81 21.39 -10.05
CA ARG A 128 -28.00 22.14 -9.06
C ARG A 128 -27.82 21.36 -7.76
N ASN A 129 -28.89 20.77 -7.23
CA ASN A 129 -28.81 19.95 -6.01
C ASN A 129 -27.94 18.70 -6.20
N ILE A 130 -28.04 18.04 -7.35
CA ILE A 130 -27.18 16.90 -7.69
C ILE A 130 -25.72 17.34 -7.77
N LEU A 131 -25.43 18.47 -8.41
CA LEU A 131 -24.08 19.02 -8.51
C LEU A 131 -23.48 19.31 -7.13
N THR A 132 -24.23 19.97 -6.23
CA THR A 132 -23.74 20.27 -4.87
C THR A 132 -23.49 18.99 -4.08
N ASN A 133 -24.38 18.00 -4.20
CA ASN A 133 -24.22 16.71 -3.53
C ASN A 133 -22.99 15.96 -4.05
N SER A 134 -22.82 15.87 -5.38
CA SER A 134 -21.63 15.28 -5.99
C SER A 134 -20.35 16.01 -5.59
N GLN A 135 -20.37 17.34 -5.47
CA GLN A 135 -19.22 18.10 -5.02
C GLN A 135 -18.85 17.80 -3.57
N SER A 136 -19.84 17.71 -2.67
CA SER A 136 -19.60 17.32 -1.28
C SER A 136 -19.05 15.89 -1.15
N GLU A 137 -19.50 14.98 -2.01
CA GLU A 137 -18.99 13.60 -2.05
C GLU A 137 -17.56 13.54 -2.58
N ILE A 138 -17.21 14.35 -3.59
CA ILE A 138 -15.84 14.48 -4.08
C ILE A 138 -14.92 15.01 -2.98
N GLU A 139 -15.34 16.03 -2.23
CA GLU A 139 -14.57 16.57 -1.10
C GLU A 139 -14.37 15.52 -0.01
N ARG A 140 -15.41 14.75 0.33
CA ARG A 140 -15.34 13.65 1.29
C ARG A 140 -14.38 12.54 0.83
N LEU A 141 -14.49 12.09 -0.43
CA LEU A 141 -13.59 11.08 -1.00
C LEU A 141 -12.15 11.58 -1.09
N THR A 142 -11.94 12.87 -1.35
CA THR A 142 -10.61 13.50 -1.36
C THR A 142 -9.99 13.49 0.03
N ALA A 143 -10.77 13.80 1.08
CA ALA A 143 -10.32 13.74 2.46
C ALA A 143 -9.91 12.31 2.86
N ILE A 144 -10.73 11.32 2.54
CA ILE A 144 -10.42 9.90 2.80
C ILE A 144 -9.17 9.46 2.03
N SER A 145 -9.02 9.87 0.77
CA SER A 145 -7.83 9.57 -0.01
C SER A 145 -6.57 10.15 0.62
N GLN A 146 -6.65 11.36 1.18
CA GLN A 146 -5.54 12.01 1.87
C GLN A 146 -5.18 11.28 3.17
N GLU A 147 -6.18 10.93 3.99
CA GLU A 147 -5.97 10.14 5.22
C GLU A 147 -5.32 8.78 4.91
N MET A 148 -5.78 8.08 3.87
CA MET A 148 -5.18 6.81 3.46
C MET A 148 -3.73 6.96 2.97
N LYS A 149 -3.39 8.08 2.32
CA LYS A 149 -1.99 8.39 1.95
C LYS A 149 -1.12 8.65 3.17
N GLU A 150 -1.60 9.40 4.15
CA GLU A 150 -0.89 9.69 5.40
C GLU A 150 -0.67 8.40 6.21
N ASN A 151 -1.71 7.56 6.33
CA ASN A 151 -1.61 6.25 6.96
C ASN A 151 -0.58 5.35 6.24
N SER A 152 -0.59 5.34 4.91
CA SER A 152 0.40 4.59 4.12
C SER A 152 1.82 5.08 4.39
N GLN A 153 2.05 6.40 4.42
CA GLN A 153 3.36 6.98 4.72
C GLN A 153 3.82 6.63 6.15
N MET A 154 2.92 6.64 7.13
CA MET A 154 3.22 6.26 8.50
C MET A 154 3.62 4.78 8.61
N VAL A 155 2.90 3.89 7.93
CA VAL A 155 3.24 2.45 7.89
C VAL A 155 4.58 2.23 7.18
N GLU A 156 4.89 2.98 6.12
CA GLU A 156 6.20 2.91 5.47
C GLU A 156 7.34 3.37 6.38
N LEU A 157 7.12 4.43 7.17
CA LEU A 157 8.08 4.90 8.17
C LEU A 157 8.33 3.82 9.24
N GLN A 158 7.28 3.24 9.81
CA GLN A 158 7.39 2.14 10.79
C GLN A 158 8.11 0.93 10.20
N ARG A 159 7.80 0.56 8.96
CA ARG A 159 8.49 -0.53 8.25
C ARG A 159 9.99 -0.25 8.11
N ASN A 160 10.37 0.99 7.82
CA ASN A 160 11.77 1.36 7.70
C ASN A 160 12.49 1.33 9.05
N GLN A 161 11.85 1.84 10.12
CA GLN A 161 12.37 1.75 11.49
C GLN A 161 12.61 0.29 11.91
N LEU A 162 11.62 -0.58 11.73
CA LEU A 162 11.76 -2.01 12.03
C LEU A 162 12.87 -2.69 11.22
N ARG A 163 13.10 -2.25 9.97
CA ARG A 163 14.23 -2.75 9.17
C ARG A 163 15.57 -2.33 9.74
N ASP A 164 15.67 -1.12 10.26
CA ASP A 164 16.90 -0.62 10.87
C ASP A 164 17.16 -1.29 12.23
N ASP A 165 16.13 -1.49 13.05
CA ASP A 165 16.21 -2.28 14.29
C ASP A 165 16.70 -3.70 14.01
N ILE A 166 16.16 -4.37 12.98
CA ILE A 166 16.63 -5.71 12.57
C ILE A 166 18.11 -5.70 12.18
N LYS A 167 18.60 -4.66 11.49
CA LYS A 167 20.02 -4.55 11.14
C LYS A 167 20.87 -4.36 12.41
N GLU A 168 20.43 -3.54 13.35
CA GLU A 168 21.13 -3.33 14.62
C GLU A 168 21.20 -4.63 15.43
N TYR A 169 20.09 -5.37 15.55
CA TYR A 169 20.06 -6.66 16.24
C TYR A 169 21.00 -7.66 15.59
N LYS A 170 21.04 -7.75 14.25
CA LYS A 170 21.98 -8.62 13.53
C LYS A 170 23.44 -8.24 13.77
N PHE A 171 23.73 -6.94 13.80
CA PHE A 171 25.07 -6.46 14.10
C PHE A 171 25.48 -6.82 15.53
N ARG A 172 24.59 -6.59 16.49
CA ARG A 172 24.80 -6.95 17.90
C ARG A 172 24.96 -8.45 18.10
N GLU A 173 24.15 -9.26 17.44
CA GLU A 173 24.26 -10.72 17.47
C GLU A 173 25.61 -11.19 16.90
N SER A 174 26.02 -10.65 15.76
CA SER A 174 27.31 -10.97 15.14
C SER A 174 28.48 -10.65 16.07
N ARG A 175 28.42 -9.51 16.77
CA ARG A 175 29.43 -9.11 17.76
C ARG A 175 29.45 -10.06 18.96
N LEU A 176 28.28 -10.41 19.51
CA LEU A 176 28.20 -11.34 20.63
C LEU A 176 28.71 -12.74 20.26
N LEU A 177 28.46 -13.18 19.03
CA LEU A 177 29.01 -14.44 18.51
C LEU A 177 30.53 -14.38 18.41
N GLN A 178 31.10 -13.26 17.96
CA GLN A 178 32.55 -13.06 17.96
C GLN A 178 33.12 -13.12 19.39
N ASP A 179 32.54 -12.37 20.33
CA ASP A 179 32.97 -12.38 21.73
C ASP A 179 32.91 -13.81 22.32
N TYR A 180 31.88 -14.57 21.96
CA TYR A 180 31.74 -15.98 22.38
C TYR A 180 32.85 -16.86 21.81
N THR A 181 33.17 -16.73 20.51
CA THR A 181 34.28 -17.46 19.88
C THR A 181 35.62 -17.12 20.53
N GLU A 182 35.88 -15.84 20.83
CA GLU A 182 37.10 -15.41 21.53
C GLU A 182 37.21 -16.07 22.93
N LEU A 183 36.10 -16.10 23.68
CA LEU A 183 36.05 -16.79 24.98
C LEU A 183 36.24 -18.32 24.88
N GLU A 184 35.72 -18.96 23.83
CA GLU A 184 35.95 -20.37 23.58
C GLU A 184 37.44 -20.66 23.29
N GLU A 185 38.10 -19.81 22.49
CA GLU A 185 39.53 -19.91 22.20
C GLU A 185 40.40 -19.74 23.45
N GLU A 186 40.07 -18.76 24.30
CA GLU A 186 40.72 -18.57 25.60
C GLU A 186 40.53 -19.79 26.50
N ASN A 187 39.31 -20.36 26.56
CA ASN A 187 39.02 -21.54 27.36
C ASN A 187 39.84 -22.76 26.88
N ILE A 188 39.88 -23.00 25.57
CA ILE A 188 40.71 -24.06 24.97
C ILE A 188 42.19 -23.84 25.32
N SER A 189 42.66 -22.61 25.26
CA SER A 189 44.05 -22.26 25.58
C SER A 189 44.38 -22.53 27.06
N LEU A 190 43.48 -22.15 27.98
CA LEU A 190 43.60 -22.44 29.40
C LEU A 190 43.56 -23.95 29.68
N GLN A 191 42.66 -24.69 29.04
CA GLN A 191 42.61 -26.15 29.16
C GLN A 191 43.93 -26.80 28.71
N LYS A 192 44.50 -26.34 27.58
CA LYS A 192 45.82 -26.80 27.11
C LYS A 192 46.92 -26.50 28.13
N GLN A 193 46.94 -25.30 28.71
CA GLN A 193 47.93 -24.93 29.73
C GLN A 193 47.79 -25.81 30.98
N VAL A 194 46.56 -26.07 31.44
CA VAL A 194 46.30 -26.98 32.56
C VAL A 194 46.79 -28.40 32.25
N LEU A 195 46.58 -28.91 31.03
CA LEU A 195 47.09 -30.23 30.63
C LEU A 195 48.62 -30.28 30.64
N VAL A 196 49.29 -29.25 30.12
CA VAL A 196 50.76 -29.15 30.17
C VAL A 196 51.25 -29.13 31.61
N LEU A 197 50.64 -28.33 32.49
CA LEU A 197 51.01 -28.28 33.91
C LEU A 197 50.82 -29.64 34.60
N LYS A 198 49.73 -30.36 34.31
CA LYS A 198 49.52 -31.73 34.82
C LYS A 198 50.61 -32.69 34.34
N GLN A 199 50.99 -32.60 33.07
CA GLN A 199 52.07 -33.42 32.51
C GLN A 199 53.41 -33.10 33.20
N SER A 200 53.77 -31.82 33.33
CA SER A 200 54.99 -31.41 34.04
C SER A 200 54.97 -31.80 35.52
N GLN A 201 53.80 -31.82 36.18
CA GLN A 201 53.67 -32.31 37.55
C GLN A 201 53.97 -33.80 37.67
N VAL A 202 53.50 -34.63 36.73
CA VAL A 202 53.82 -36.07 36.69
C VAL A 202 55.32 -36.29 36.47
N GLU A 203 55.92 -35.54 35.55
CA GLU A 203 57.37 -35.58 35.29
C GLU A 203 58.18 -35.18 36.53
N PHE A 204 57.77 -34.13 37.23
CA PHE A 204 58.40 -33.69 38.47
C PHE A 204 58.35 -34.76 39.56
N GLU A 205 57.18 -35.39 39.79
CA GLU A 205 57.09 -36.50 40.75
C GLU A 205 57.94 -37.70 40.31
N GLY A 206 58.01 -38.00 39.02
CA GLY A 206 58.91 -39.01 38.45
C GLY A 206 60.38 -38.73 38.78
N LEU A 207 60.86 -37.52 38.53
CA LEU A 207 62.22 -37.10 38.88
C LEU A 207 62.47 -37.13 40.39
N LYS A 208 61.47 -36.77 41.20
CA LYS A 208 61.58 -36.83 42.66
C LYS A 208 61.70 -38.27 43.17
N HIS A 209 61.05 -39.24 42.53
CA HIS A 209 61.23 -40.67 42.82
C HIS A 209 62.63 -41.15 42.40
N GLU A 210 63.11 -40.71 41.24
CA GLU A 210 64.44 -41.02 40.74
C GLU A 210 65.55 -40.48 41.66
N ILE A 211 65.43 -39.22 42.12
CA ILE A 211 66.36 -38.63 43.09
C ILE A 211 66.40 -39.45 44.38
N ARG A 212 65.23 -39.82 44.94
CA ARG A 212 65.15 -40.64 46.16
C ARG A 212 65.85 -41.99 46.00
N ARG A 213 65.66 -42.66 44.86
CA ARG A 213 66.35 -43.92 44.56
C ARG A 213 67.87 -43.72 44.52
N LEU A 214 68.35 -42.67 43.86
CA LEU A 214 69.78 -42.35 43.79
C LEU A 214 70.35 -41.98 45.17
N GLU A 215 69.58 -41.32 46.02
CA GLU A 215 69.96 -41.04 47.42
C GLU A 215 70.09 -42.33 48.24
N GLU A 216 69.15 -43.27 48.10
CA GLU A 216 69.21 -44.60 48.74
C GLU A 216 70.45 -45.39 48.27
N ASP A 217 70.72 -45.42 46.96
CA ASP A 217 71.92 -46.06 46.39
C ASP A 217 73.21 -45.41 46.94
N THR A 218 73.22 -44.08 47.07
CA THR A 218 74.34 -43.32 47.64
C THR A 218 74.55 -43.68 49.11
N GLN A 219 73.48 -43.76 49.91
CA GLN A 219 73.56 -44.16 51.32
C GLN A 219 74.06 -45.60 51.48
N PHE A 220 73.60 -46.52 50.63
CA PHE A 220 74.06 -47.90 50.63
C PHE A 220 75.56 -48.00 50.28
N LEU A 221 76.01 -47.29 49.25
CA LEU A 221 77.43 -47.21 48.90
C LEU A 221 78.27 -46.59 50.02
N ASN A 222 77.78 -45.55 50.69
CA ASN A 222 78.45 -44.96 51.86
C ASN A 222 78.57 -45.97 53.02
N SER A 223 77.51 -46.73 53.33
CA SER A 223 77.58 -47.78 54.35
C SER A 223 78.62 -48.85 53.99
N GLN A 224 78.67 -49.29 52.73
CA GLN A 224 79.69 -50.23 52.27
C GLN A 224 81.11 -49.66 52.38
N LEU A 225 81.28 -48.36 52.08
CA LEU A 225 82.56 -47.67 52.24
C LEU A 225 82.99 -47.60 53.72
N GLU A 226 82.06 -47.27 54.63
CA GLU A 226 82.32 -47.26 56.07
C GLU A 226 82.72 -48.65 56.59
N ASP A 227 82.03 -49.71 56.15
CA ASP A 227 82.41 -51.09 56.46
C ASP A 227 83.80 -51.44 55.94
N ALA A 228 84.13 -51.04 54.72
CA ALA A 228 85.46 -51.22 54.15
C ALA A 228 86.54 -50.46 54.95
N ILE A 229 86.25 -49.23 55.40
CA ILE A 229 87.14 -48.44 56.27
C ILE A 229 87.32 -49.16 57.61
N ARG A 230 86.25 -49.63 58.25
CA ARG A 230 86.32 -50.39 59.52
C ARG A 230 87.17 -51.66 59.37
N LEU A 231 86.98 -52.43 58.30
CA LEU A 231 87.79 -53.61 58.01
C LEU A 231 89.25 -53.25 57.78
N LYS A 232 89.52 -52.15 57.07
CA LYS A 232 90.87 -51.62 56.87
C LYS A 232 91.51 -51.24 58.22
N GLU A 233 90.83 -50.51 59.09
CA GLU A 233 91.34 -50.14 60.42
C GLU A 233 91.63 -51.37 61.29
N ILE A 234 90.79 -52.41 61.20
CA ILE A 234 91.05 -53.69 61.89
C ILE A 234 92.31 -54.35 61.33
N ALA A 235 92.43 -54.43 60.01
CA ALA A 235 93.61 -55.00 59.36
C ALA A 235 94.89 -54.19 59.70
N GLU A 236 94.81 -52.87 59.74
CA GLU A 236 95.91 -51.97 60.15
C GLU A 236 96.28 -52.18 61.62
N ARG A 237 95.29 -52.32 62.53
CA ARG A 237 95.54 -52.64 63.95
C ARG A 237 96.19 -54.01 64.12
N GLN A 238 95.66 -55.04 63.46
CA GLN A 238 96.23 -56.40 63.49
C GLN A 238 97.66 -56.42 62.95
N LEU A 239 97.92 -55.67 61.87
CA LEU A 239 99.27 -55.48 61.35
C LEU A 239 100.18 -54.78 62.37
N GLY A 240 99.69 -53.74 63.03
CA GLY A 240 100.41 -53.03 64.10
C GLY A 240 100.74 -53.93 65.29
N GLU A 241 99.80 -54.74 65.77
CA GLU A 241 99.99 -55.73 66.83
C GLU A 241 101.01 -56.81 66.44
N ALA A 242 100.96 -57.30 65.19
CA ALA A 242 101.94 -58.22 64.64
C ALA A 242 103.34 -57.60 64.58
N LEU A 243 103.45 -56.32 64.23
CA LEU A 243 104.71 -55.60 64.20
C LEU A 243 105.29 -55.37 65.61
N GLU A 244 104.46 -55.04 66.60
CA GLU A 244 104.92 -54.85 67.99
C GLU A 244 105.29 -56.19 68.65
N THR A 245 104.57 -57.28 68.34
CA THR A 245 104.97 -58.63 68.77
C THR A 245 106.32 -59.03 68.16
N ILE A 246 106.54 -58.79 66.87
CA ILE A 246 107.87 -59.00 66.25
C ILE A 246 108.94 -58.13 66.91
N LYS A 247 108.64 -56.88 67.25
CA LYS A 247 109.58 -55.97 67.92
C LYS A 247 109.93 -56.47 69.32
N THR A 248 108.95 -56.86 70.12
CA THR A 248 109.19 -57.43 71.47
C THR A 248 109.95 -58.76 71.38
N GLU A 249 109.65 -59.64 70.43
CA GLU A 249 110.46 -60.84 70.15
C GLU A 249 111.90 -60.49 69.77
N ARG A 250 112.12 -59.45 68.96
CA ARG A 250 113.47 -58.95 68.63
C ARG A 250 114.18 -58.38 69.85
N GLU A 251 113.48 -57.66 70.72
CA GLU A 251 114.02 -57.13 71.97
C GLU A 251 114.38 -58.25 72.94
N LEU A 252 113.53 -59.27 73.12
CA LEU A 252 113.80 -60.49 73.89
C LEU A 252 114.97 -61.28 73.31
N LYS A 253 115.02 -61.45 71.97
CA LYS A 253 116.17 -62.04 71.29
C LYS A 253 117.43 -61.20 71.48
N GLY A 254 117.29 -59.89 71.54
CA GLY A 254 118.36 -58.94 71.81
C GLY A 254 118.88 -59.03 73.25
N SER A 255 117.99 -59.12 74.24
CA SER A 255 118.36 -59.32 75.65
C SER A 255 118.98 -60.69 75.86
N LEU A 256 118.41 -61.76 75.30
CA LEU A 256 119.02 -63.09 75.29
C LEU A 256 120.40 -63.07 74.61
N ARG A 257 120.57 -62.36 73.49
CA ARG A 257 121.90 -62.15 72.88
C ARG A 257 122.84 -61.36 73.77
N LYS A 258 122.36 -60.37 74.54
CA LYS A 258 123.18 -59.63 75.51
C LYS A 258 123.59 -60.51 76.69
N GLU A 259 122.70 -61.36 77.19
CA GLU A 259 123.00 -62.37 78.20
C GLU A 259 124.00 -63.40 77.66
N LEU A 260 123.77 -63.95 76.46
CA LEU A 260 124.72 -64.83 75.78
C LEU A 260 126.06 -64.12 75.55
N SER A 261 126.06 -62.84 75.16
CA SER A 261 127.29 -62.06 75.01
C SER A 261 127.94 -61.80 76.36
N LEU A 262 127.19 -61.65 77.45
CA LEU A 262 127.73 -61.52 78.81
C LEU A 262 128.39 -62.84 79.24
N TYR A 263 127.76 -63.98 78.93
CA TYR A 263 128.34 -65.32 79.13
C TYR A 263 129.58 -65.55 78.23
N MET A 264 129.59 -65.05 76.99
CA MET A 264 130.75 -65.04 76.10
C MET A 264 131.83 -64.04 76.53
N ASN A 265 131.48 -62.90 77.14
CA ASN A 265 132.43 -61.89 77.61
C ASN A 265 133.08 -62.29 78.95
N ILE A 266 132.42 -63.15 79.73
CA ILE A 266 133.02 -63.85 80.88
C ILE A 266 133.85 -65.08 80.41
N GLY A 267 133.62 -65.56 79.19
CA GLY A 267 134.06 -66.88 78.74
C GLY A 267 134.77 -66.96 77.39
N ASP A 268 135.33 -65.88 76.84
CA ASP A 268 136.34 -66.00 75.77
C ASP A 268 137.17 -64.71 75.55
N SER A 269 138.21 -64.59 76.37
CA SER A 269 139.52 -64.14 75.91
C SER A 269 140.13 -65.28 75.13
N LEU A 270 140.21 -65.13 73.80
CA LEU A 270 141.16 -65.73 72.84
C LEU A 270 140.44 -66.32 71.61
N TYR A 271 140.77 -65.71 70.47
CA TYR A 271 140.64 -66.21 69.10
C TYR A 271 139.42 -65.80 68.24
N HIS A 272 139.82 -65.10 67.17
CA HIS A 272 139.33 -65.19 65.79
C HIS A 272 138.32 -64.16 65.23
N SER A 273 138.90 -63.31 64.38
CA SER A 273 138.35 -62.56 63.23
C SER A 273 137.96 -63.50 62.07
N PRO A 274 137.51 -62.99 60.90
CA PRO A 274 136.29 -62.26 60.52
C PRO A 274 135.43 -63.13 59.55
N LEU A 275 134.25 -62.67 59.06
CA LEU A 275 133.73 -63.00 57.71
C LEU A 275 132.38 -62.33 57.40
N SER A 276 132.37 -61.59 56.29
CA SER A 276 131.23 -61.11 55.50
C SER A 276 130.61 -62.23 54.66
N VAL A 277 129.28 -62.36 54.58
CA VAL A 277 128.57 -63.04 53.46
C VAL A 277 127.15 -62.47 53.28
N SER A 278 126.86 -62.09 52.04
CA SER A 278 125.57 -61.77 51.40
C SER A 278 124.71 -63.02 51.09
N LEU A 279 123.37 -62.90 51.08
CA LEU A 279 122.43 -63.74 50.28
C LEU A 279 121.00 -63.17 50.48
N ASP A 280 120.29 -62.57 49.51
CA ASP A 280 119.73 -63.06 48.22
C ASP A 280 118.33 -63.70 48.34
N GLY A 281 117.48 -63.42 47.34
CA GLY A 281 116.17 -64.04 47.05
C GLY A 281 114.98 -63.47 47.84
N LEU A 282 113.84 -63.07 47.27
CA LEU A 282 113.14 -63.64 46.11
C LEU A 282 112.24 -62.58 45.44
N LYS A 283 112.31 -62.53 44.10
CA LYS A 283 111.26 -62.03 43.20
C LYS A 283 110.53 -63.22 42.55
N PHE A 284 109.33 -62.92 42.07
CA PHE A 284 108.54 -63.53 40.97
C PHE A 284 107.69 -64.77 41.24
N SER A 285 106.39 -64.59 40.99
CA SER A 285 105.63 -65.12 39.83
C SER A 285 104.40 -64.17 39.69
N ASP A 286 103.94 -63.60 38.57
CA ASP A 286 104.01 -63.85 37.12
C ASP A 286 103.95 -65.33 36.73
N ASP A 287 102.76 -65.80 36.35
CA ASP A 287 102.42 -65.85 34.92
C ASP A 287 100.92 -66.15 34.69
N ALA A 288 100.40 -65.57 33.59
CA ALA A 288 99.45 -66.10 32.60
C ALA A 288 98.33 -67.10 33.01
N ALA A 289 97.12 -67.10 32.47
CA ALA A 289 96.45 -66.46 31.35
C ALA A 289 94.94 -66.69 31.59
N THR A 290 94.00 -65.95 31.02
CA THR A 290 93.37 -66.35 29.74
C THR A 290 92.30 -65.31 29.42
N GLU A 291 92.47 -64.59 28.31
CA GLU A 291 91.41 -63.84 27.63
C GLU A 291 90.39 -64.82 26.98
N PRO A 292 89.23 -64.35 26.50
CA PRO A 292 89.22 -63.79 25.14
C PRO A 292 88.45 -62.46 25.03
N ASN A 293 89.17 -61.48 24.50
CA ASN A 293 88.84 -60.56 23.42
C ASN A 293 87.38 -60.52 22.88
N ASN A 294 86.83 -59.30 22.80
CA ASN A 294 86.13 -58.83 21.59
C ASN A 294 86.19 -57.28 21.53
N ASP A 295 86.94 -56.78 20.55
CA ASP A 295 87.05 -55.38 20.15
C ASP A 295 85.76 -54.83 19.54
N GLU A 296 85.41 -53.57 19.84
CA GLU A 296 85.09 -52.61 18.78
C GLU A 296 85.23 -51.17 19.30
N ALA A 297 86.28 -50.50 18.82
CA ALA A 297 86.48 -49.07 18.99
C ALA A 297 85.77 -48.33 17.85
N LEU A 298 84.91 -47.36 18.18
CA LEU A 298 84.60 -46.26 17.27
C LEU A 298 84.47 -44.93 18.03
N HIS A 299 85.46 -44.08 17.77
CA HIS A 299 85.50 -42.66 18.06
C HIS A 299 84.30 -41.90 17.49
N GLY A 300 83.85 -40.87 18.20
CA GLY A 300 82.99 -39.84 17.60
C GLY A 300 82.25 -38.94 18.58
N TYR A 301 82.94 -38.31 19.53
CA TYR A 301 82.42 -37.14 20.22
C TYR A 301 82.74 -35.91 19.36
N GLU A 302 81.72 -35.37 18.67
CA GLU A 302 81.54 -33.96 18.26
C GLU A 302 80.57 -33.90 17.07
N ASP A 303 79.27 -33.72 17.30
CA ASP A 303 78.40 -32.95 16.38
C ASP A 303 77.03 -32.62 17.02
N VAL A 304 76.97 -31.62 17.90
CA VAL A 304 75.68 -31.05 18.39
C VAL A 304 75.71 -29.51 18.36
N PHE A 305 76.65 -28.86 17.67
CA PHE A 305 76.79 -27.40 17.71
C PHE A 305 77.05 -26.73 16.35
N ALA A 306 76.36 -27.15 15.29
CA ALA A 306 76.45 -26.49 13.97
C ALA A 306 75.12 -26.43 13.19
N LYS A 307 74.01 -26.05 13.84
CA LYS A 307 72.71 -25.88 13.13
C LYS A 307 71.80 -24.76 13.66
N LEU A 308 72.37 -23.62 14.06
CA LEU A 308 71.60 -22.41 14.37
C LEU A 308 72.36 -21.08 14.16
N ALA A 309 73.11 -20.95 13.07
CA ALA A 309 73.68 -19.66 12.68
C ALA A 309 73.84 -19.58 11.17
N ASN A 310 72.81 -19.05 10.48
CA ASN A 310 72.93 -18.13 9.36
C ASN A 310 71.53 -17.79 8.82
N THR A 311 70.94 -16.83 9.49
CA THR A 311 69.95 -15.91 8.96
C THR A 311 70.56 -15.09 7.82
N ILE A 312 69.79 -14.95 6.74
CA ILE A 312 69.62 -13.71 5.96
C ILE A 312 70.87 -13.20 5.20
N ALA A 313 70.91 -13.47 3.89
CA ALA A 313 71.41 -12.52 2.88
C ALA A 313 71.07 -13.02 1.46
N ASP A 314 70.26 -12.22 0.75
CA ASP A 314 70.33 -11.93 -0.70
C ASP A 314 70.04 -13.07 -1.72
N ASP A 315 69.45 -12.87 -2.90
CA ASP A 315 68.60 -11.85 -3.52
C ASP A 315 68.18 -12.47 -4.88
N ASN A 316 67.04 -12.06 -5.39
CA ASN A 316 66.41 -12.46 -6.65
C ASN A 316 67.32 -12.39 -7.88
N ARG A 317 67.30 -13.41 -8.75
CA ARG A 317 67.57 -13.25 -10.20
C ARG A 317 66.71 -14.16 -11.09
N VAL A 318 65.68 -13.53 -11.67
CA VAL A 318 64.92 -13.95 -12.86
C VAL A 318 65.81 -13.87 -14.11
N SER A 319 65.68 -14.84 -15.03
CA SER A 319 66.40 -14.87 -16.32
C SER A 319 65.47 -15.15 -17.51
N THR A 320 65.28 -14.16 -18.39
CA THR A 320 65.10 -14.17 -19.87
C THR A 320 65.28 -12.70 -20.34
N PRO A 321 65.52 -12.33 -21.63
CA PRO A 321 65.22 -12.99 -22.92
C PRO A 321 66.26 -12.77 -24.06
N LYS A 322 65.98 -13.24 -25.32
CA LYS A 322 66.37 -12.55 -26.58
C LYS A 322 65.69 -13.09 -27.88
N LYS A 323 65.14 -12.11 -28.63
CA LYS A 323 64.72 -11.94 -30.06
C LYS A 323 65.71 -12.52 -31.12
N GLU A 324 65.46 -12.75 -32.43
CA GLU A 324 64.70 -12.04 -33.50
C GLU A 324 64.82 -12.83 -34.85
N GLY A 325 63.94 -12.61 -35.86
CA GLY A 325 64.31 -12.65 -37.31
C GLY A 325 63.38 -13.35 -38.33
N LEU A 326 62.87 -12.59 -39.30
CA LEU A 326 61.91 -12.86 -40.42
C LEU A 326 62.36 -13.87 -41.51
N PHE A 327 61.41 -14.61 -42.11
CA PHE A 327 61.17 -14.78 -43.57
C PHE A 327 59.86 -15.61 -43.80
N HIS A 328 58.96 -15.17 -44.69
CA HIS A 328 57.78 -15.96 -45.11
C HIS A 328 58.04 -16.74 -46.41
N PRO A 329 57.48 -17.95 -46.55
CA PRO A 329 56.83 -18.37 -47.79
C PRO A 329 55.37 -18.86 -47.54
N ALA A 330 54.61 -18.99 -48.63
CA ALA A 330 53.17 -19.20 -48.78
C ALA A 330 52.50 -20.30 -47.91
N PRO A 331 51.15 -20.28 -47.75
CA PRO A 331 50.43 -20.57 -46.52
C PRO A 331 50.53 -22.05 -46.14
N SER A 332 51.24 -22.29 -45.04
CA SER A 332 51.21 -23.58 -44.35
C SER A 332 49.89 -23.68 -43.59
N LEU A 333 49.25 -24.85 -43.62
CA LEU A 333 48.06 -25.20 -42.83
C LEU A 333 48.22 -24.92 -41.32
N VAL A 334 49.45 -24.67 -40.88
CA VAL A 334 49.84 -24.27 -39.53
C VAL A 334 49.55 -22.78 -39.25
N ASP A 335 49.59 -21.88 -40.24
CA ASP A 335 49.25 -20.46 -40.07
C ASP A 335 47.73 -20.23 -39.94
N ASP A 336 46.89 -21.06 -40.58
CA ASP A 336 45.43 -21.05 -40.35
C ASP A 336 45.09 -21.60 -38.95
N LEU A 337 45.78 -22.63 -38.48
CA LEU A 337 45.56 -23.16 -37.13
C LEU A 337 46.10 -22.22 -36.04
N LEU A 338 47.24 -21.56 -36.28
CA LEU A 338 47.79 -20.54 -35.37
C LEU A 338 46.97 -19.26 -35.41
N SER A 339 46.42 -18.84 -36.55
CA SER A 339 45.53 -17.68 -36.60
C SER A 339 44.17 -17.99 -35.98
N GLU A 340 43.59 -19.19 -36.15
CA GLU A 340 42.39 -19.61 -35.42
C GLU A 340 42.64 -19.74 -33.92
N LEU A 341 43.76 -20.34 -33.51
CA LEU A 341 44.14 -20.46 -32.10
C LEU A 341 44.41 -19.07 -31.51
N ASN A 342 45.17 -18.20 -32.20
CA ASN A 342 45.43 -16.83 -31.78
C ASN A 342 44.17 -15.98 -31.78
N ILE A 343 43.23 -16.13 -32.72
CA ILE A 343 41.95 -15.41 -32.69
C ILE A 343 41.12 -15.88 -31.50
N SER A 344 41.06 -17.18 -31.22
CA SER A 344 40.35 -17.72 -30.06
C SER A 344 40.99 -17.27 -28.73
N GLU A 345 42.32 -17.18 -28.68
CA GLU A 345 43.08 -16.74 -27.51
C GLU A 345 42.98 -15.22 -27.32
N ILE A 346 43.05 -14.44 -28.40
CA ILE A 346 42.80 -12.99 -28.39
C ILE A 346 41.35 -12.69 -28.00
N GLN A 347 40.38 -13.48 -28.46
CA GLN A 347 38.97 -13.34 -28.05
C GLN A 347 38.78 -13.68 -26.57
N LYS A 348 39.43 -14.75 -26.06
CA LYS A 348 39.45 -15.07 -24.63
C LYS A 348 40.10 -13.96 -23.80
N LEU A 349 41.24 -13.43 -24.24
CA LEU A 349 41.92 -12.31 -23.57
C LEU A 349 41.09 -11.03 -23.60
N LYS A 350 40.39 -10.73 -24.71
CA LYS A 350 39.43 -9.61 -24.78
C LYS A 350 38.25 -9.81 -23.83
N GLN A 351 37.75 -11.03 -23.70
CA GLN A 351 36.66 -11.34 -22.80
C GLN A 351 37.09 -11.27 -21.33
N GLN A 352 38.31 -11.73 -21.01
CA GLN A 352 38.93 -11.56 -19.70
C GLN A 352 39.21 -10.08 -19.38
N LEU A 353 39.64 -9.29 -20.37
CA LEU A 353 39.84 -7.85 -20.21
C LEU A 353 38.51 -7.12 -19.93
N MET A 354 37.47 -7.41 -20.70
CA MET A 354 36.13 -6.84 -20.43
C MET A 354 35.59 -7.27 -19.08
N GLN A 355 35.86 -8.50 -18.65
CA GLN A 355 35.46 -8.98 -17.32
C GLN A 355 36.21 -8.24 -16.21
N MET A 356 37.54 -8.08 -16.35
CA MET A 356 38.36 -7.28 -15.45
C MET A 356 37.96 -5.80 -15.42
N GLU A 357 37.54 -5.22 -16.56
CA GLU A 357 37.04 -3.85 -16.61
C GLU A 357 35.72 -3.70 -15.86
N ARG A 358 34.80 -4.66 -15.98
CA ARG A 358 33.56 -4.67 -15.18
C ARG A 358 33.85 -4.82 -13.69
N GLU A 359 34.75 -5.73 -13.33
CA GLU A 359 35.17 -5.93 -11.94
C GLU A 359 35.84 -4.68 -11.38
N LYS A 360 36.70 -4.01 -12.15
CA LYS A 360 37.30 -2.73 -11.76
C LYS A 360 36.25 -1.65 -11.51
N VAL A 361 35.24 -1.52 -12.38
CA VAL A 361 34.16 -0.53 -12.20
C VAL A 361 33.34 -0.87 -10.95
N ASN A 362 33.01 -2.14 -10.72
CA ASN A 362 32.29 -2.57 -9.53
C ASN A 362 33.10 -2.31 -8.25
N LEU A 363 34.41 -2.60 -8.26
CA LEU A 363 35.30 -2.33 -7.13
C LEU A 363 35.42 -0.83 -6.85
N LEU A 364 35.49 0.02 -7.88
CA LEU A 364 35.49 1.47 -7.72
C LEU A 364 34.17 1.98 -7.13
N SER A 365 33.03 1.45 -7.56
CA SER A 365 31.73 1.76 -6.98
C SER A 365 31.65 1.35 -5.51
N ASN A 366 32.11 0.13 -5.18
CA ASN A 366 32.13 -0.35 -3.80
C ASN A 366 33.08 0.48 -2.92
N LEU A 367 34.24 0.89 -3.45
CA LEU A 367 35.18 1.76 -2.75
C LEU A 367 34.56 3.13 -2.45
N GLN A 368 33.87 3.72 -3.43
CA GLN A 368 33.17 5.00 -3.24
C GLN A 368 32.04 4.89 -2.22
N GLU A 369 31.28 3.80 -2.24
CA GLU A 369 30.23 3.54 -1.26
C GLU A 369 30.81 3.34 0.15
N SER A 370 31.92 2.60 0.27
CA SER A 370 32.63 2.38 1.53
C SER A 370 33.20 3.68 2.09
N GLN A 371 33.76 4.55 1.22
CA GLN A 371 34.21 5.89 1.62
C GLN A 371 33.07 6.76 2.13
N LYS A 372 31.91 6.75 1.45
CA LYS A 372 30.72 7.48 1.90
C LYS A 372 30.20 6.97 3.24
N GLN A 373 30.20 5.65 3.46
CA GLN A 373 29.81 5.06 4.74
C GLN A 373 30.79 5.45 5.86
N LEU A 374 32.08 5.50 5.57
CA LEU A 374 33.10 5.94 6.53
C LEU A 374 32.91 7.41 6.93
N GLU A 375 32.61 8.29 5.96
CA GLU A 375 32.31 9.71 6.23
C GLU A 375 31.07 9.86 7.13
N GLN A 376 30.01 9.08 6.87
CA GLN A 376 28.80 9.06 7.70
C GLN A 376 29.09 8.56 9.13
N ALA A 377 29.87 7.48 9.26
CA ALA A 377 30.25 6.93 10.56
C ALA A 377 31.12 7.93 11.36
N ASN A 378 32.06 8.61 10.71
CA ASN A 378 32.86 9.66 11.33
C ASN A 378 32.01 10.86 11.77
N GLY A 379 31.00 11.25 10.98
CA GLY A 379 30.03 12.28 11.36
C GLY A 379 29.27 11.90 12.62
N ALA A 380 28.69 10.70 12.66
CA ALA A 380 27.97 10.20 13.83
C ALA A 380 28.88 10.08 15.07
N LEU A 381 30.12 9.62 14.91
CA LEU A 381 31.10 9.54 15.99
C LEU A 381 31.42 10.93 16.56
N SER A 382 31.56 11.95 15.70
CA SER A 382 31.77 13.33 16.13
C SER A 382 30.57 13.86 16.94
N GLU A 383 29.35 13.57 16.52
CA GLU A 383 28.14 13.95 17.27
C GLU A 383 28.06 13.25 18.64
N HIS A 384 28.39 11.95 18.69
CA HIS A 384 28.47 11.22 19.94
C HIS A 384 29.55 11.77 20.87
N GLN A 385 30.73 12.11 20.34
CA GLN A 385 31.80 12.74 21.10
C GLN A 385 31.34 14.08 21.70
N GLU A 386 30.58 14.90 20.95
CA GLU A 386 30.04 16.15 21.47
C GLU A 386 29.02 15.91 22.60
N LYS A 387 28.12 14.92 22.45
CA LYS A 387 27.16 14.54 23.51
C LYS A 387 27.87 14.06 24.78
N VAL A 388 28.92 13.24 24.64
CA VAL A 388 29.73 12.74 25.76
C VAL A 388 30.47 13.90 26.45
N ASN A 389 31.00 14.84 25.69
CA ASN A 389 31.64 16.04 26.25
C ASN A 389 30.63 16.86 27.08
N ARG A 390 29.43 17.11 26.56
CA ARG A 390 28.35 17.82 27.29
C ARG A 390 27.93 17.08 28.57
N LEU A 391 27.80 15.75 28.52
CA LEU A 391 27.49 14.95 29.71
C LEU A 391 28.60 15.00 30.75
N THR A 392 29.86 14.98 30.31
CA THR A 392 31.04 15.08 31.17
C THR A 392 31.11 16.44 31.86
N GLU A 393 30.81 17.53 31.14
CA GLU A 393 30.67 18.88 31.69
C GLU A 393 29.57 18.95 32.76
N ASN A 394 28.40 18.37 32.48
CA ASN A 394 27.29 18.29 33.43
C ASN A 394 27.66 17.50 34.70
N LEU A 395 28.32 16.34 34.56
CA LEU A 395 28.80 15.56 35.70
C LEU A 395 29.83 16.33 36.54
N ASN A 396 30.73 17.06 35.89
CA ASN A 396 31.70 17.90 36.59
C ASN A 396 31.02 19.06 37.34
N ALA A 397 29.95 19.63 36.79
CA ALA A 397 29.14 20.63 37.48
C ALA A 397 28.44 20.04 38.72
N ILE A 398 27.85 18.84 38.60
CA ILE A 398 27.21 18.14 39.72
C ILE A 398 28.22 17.81 40.82
N ARG A 399 29.40 17.28 40.47
CA ARG A 399 30.47 17.00 41.45
C ARG A 399 30.93 18.25 42.20
N LYS A 400 31.03 19.39 41.52
CA LYS A 400 31.36 20.67 42.17
C LYS A 400 30.26 21.11 43.14
N LEU A 401 29.00 20.96 42.77
CA LEU A 401 27.86 21.24 43.66
C LEU A 401 27.85 20.30 44.87
N GLN A 402 28.12 19.02 44.68
CA GLN A 402 28.17 18.04 45.77
C GLN A 402 29.32 18.35 46.76
N ALA A 403 30.53 18.62 46.24
CA ALA A 403 31.66 19.03 47.09
C ALA A 403 31.38 20.34 47.85
N SER A 404 30.62 21.27 47.27
CA SER A 404 30.19 22.50 47.98
C SER A 404 29.18 22.21 49.09
N LYS A 405 28.26 21.26 48.87
CA LYS A 405 27.27 20.82 49.86
C LYS A 405 27.91 20.05 51.02
N GLU A 406 28.90 19.21 50.73
CA GLU A 406 29.68 18.47 51.73
C GLU A 406 30.52 19.41 52.61
N ARG A 407 31.15 20.45 52.02
CA ARG A 407 31.82 21.50 52.80
C ARG A 407 30.88 22.29 53.70
N GLN A 408 29.65 22.56 53.24
CA GLN A 408 28.63 23.23 54.04
C GLN A 408 28.16 22.35 55.21
N SER A 409 27.96 21.05 54.96
CA SER A 409 27.58 20.05 55.96
C SER A 409 28.67 19.82 57.02
N ALA A 410 29.94 19.80 56.62
CA ALA A 410 31.07 19.68 57.55
C ALA A 410 31.18 20.89 58.50
N LEU A 411 30.87 22.10 58.02
CA LEU A 411 30.86 23.32 58.84
C LEU A 411 29.69 23.37 59.85
N ASP A 412 28.56 22.71 59.54
CA ASP A 412 27.44 22.60 60.47
C ASP A 412 27.69 21.53 61.57
N ASN A 413 28.46 20.48 61.27
CA ASN A 413 28.81 19.42 62.22
C ASN A 413 29.89 19.80 63.25
N GLU A 414 30.70 20.84 63.02
CA GLU A 414 31.68 21.32 64.01
C GLU A 414 31.05 22.15 65.16
N LYS A 415 29.75 22.48 65.09
CA LYS A 415 29.05 23.20 66.17
C LYS A 415 28.48 22.30 67.28
N GLU A 416 28.55 20.97 67.15
CA GLU A 416 27.91 20.03 68.10
C GLU A 416 28.87 19.06 68.81
N ARG A 417 30.19 19.29 68.79
CA ARG A 417 31.12 18.47 69.58
C ARG A 417 31.96 19.31 70.55
N ASP A 418 31.33 19.63 71.67
CA ASP A 418 32.03 20.01 72.90
C ASP A 418 31.69 18.98 73.99
N SER A 419 32.56 17.98 74.17
CA SER A 419 32.80 17.28 75.45
C SER A 419 33.78 16.10 75.27
N HIS A 420 34.86 16.13 76.04
CA HIS A 420 35.61 15.04 76.71
C HIS A 420 34.92 13.66 76.70
N GLU A 421 35.59 12.50 76.60
CA GLU A 421 36.70 11.91 77.38
C GLU A 421 37.12 10.61 76.64
N ASP A 422 38.40 10.37 76.44
CA ASP A 422 39.29 9.48 77.21
C ASP A 422 39.17 7.99 76.84
N GLY A 423 40.34 7.39 76.60
CA GLY A 423 40.48 6.11 75.95
C GLY A 423 40.29 4.95 76.92
N ASP A 424 39.40 4.03 76.55
CA ASP A 424 39.46 2.65 77.04
C ASP A 424 39.10 1.69 75.90
N TYR A 425 39.98 0.72 75.70
CA TYR A 425 39.95 -0.29 74.66
C TYR A 425 38.89 -1.34 75.01
N TYR A 426 37.63 -1.08 74.67
CA TYR A 426 36.58 -2.08 74.80
C TYR A 426 36.71 -3.13 73.69
N GLU A 427 36.92 -4.39 74.07
CA GLU A 427 36.62 -5.52 73.19
C GLU A 427 35.15 -5.41 72.78
N VAL A 428 34.91 -5.21 71.49
CA VAL A 428 33.57 -5.07 70.91
C VAL A 428 32.85 -6.40 71.01
N ASP A 429 32.03 -6.57 72.06
CA ASP A 429 31.07 -7.66 72.13
C ASP A 429 30.07 -7.49 70.98
N ILE A 430 30.16 -8.36 69.96
CA ILE A 430 29.32 -8.36 68.75
C ILE A 430 27.82 -8.51 69.09
N ASN A 431 27.50 -8.94 70.32
CA ASN A 431 26.15 -9.10 70.87
C ASN A 431 25.86 -8.18 72.07
N GLY A 432 26.68 -7.15 72.31
CA GLY A 432 26.42 -6.14 73.32
C GLY A 432 25.05 -5.47 73.14
N LEU A 433 24.41 -5.09 74.25
CA LEU A 433 23.04 -4.57 74.30
C LEU A 433 22.80 -3.43 73.30
N GLU A 434 23.80 -2.55 73.14
CA GLU A 434 23.77 -1.40 72.22
C GLU A 434 23.77 -1.81 70.75
N ILE A 435 24.55 -2.83 70.36
CA ILE A 435 24.55 -3.36 68.98
C ILE A 435 23.21 -4.02 68.66
N LEU A 436 22.63 -4.74 69.62
CA LEU A 436 21.32 -5.37 69.44
C LEU A 436 20.21 -4.32 69.32
N GLU A 437 20.28 -3.23 70.09
CA GLU A 437 19.37 -2.08 69.97
C GLU A 437 19.51 -1.41 68.59
N CYS A 438 20.73 -1.22 68.08
CA CYS A 438 20.96 -0.72 66.73
C CYS A 438 20.39 -1.66 65.65
N LYS A 439 20.63 -2.98 65.75
CA LYS A 439 20.07 -3.98 64.82
C LYS A 439 18.54 -3.97 64.84
N TYR A 440 17.93 -3.87 66.01
CA TYR A 440 16.47 -3.75 66.14
C TYR A 440 15.95 -2.45 65.53
N LYS A 441 16.61 -1.30 65.75
CA LYS A 441 16.24 -0.02 65.14
C LYS A 441 16.32 -0.08 63.61
N VAL A 442 17.37 -0.67 63.05
CA VAL A 442 17.51 -0.86 61.59
C VAL A 442 16.40 -1.77 61.06
N ALA A 443 16.17 -2.93 61.69
CA ALA A 443 15.10 -3.84 61.28
C ALA A 443 13.69 -3.20 61.38
N MET A 444 13.46 -2.34 62.38
CA MET A 444 12.21 -1.60 62.52
C MET A 444 12.06 -0.49 61.47
N SER A 445 13.17 0.15 61.05
CA SER A 445 13.18 1.10 59.94
C SER A 445 12.87 0.41 58.62
N GLU A 446 13.57 -0.70 58.32
CA GLU A 446 13.33 -1.52 57.12
C GLU A 446 11.90 -2.07 57.07
N ALA A 447 11.36 -2.53 58.21
CA ALA A 447 9.96 -2.96 58.29
C ALA A 447 8.97 -1.79 58.07
N GLY A 448 9.35 -0.57 58.45
CA GLY A 448 8.60 0.65 58.15
C GLY A 448 8.59 0.98 56.67
N GLU A 449 9.77 0.98 56.03
CA GLU A 449 9.95 1.22 54.60
C GLU A 449 9.19 0.18 53.77
N LEU A 450 9.34 -1.12 54.07
CA LEU A 450 8.60 -2.19 53.39
C LEU A 450 7.07 -2.04 53.53
N LYS A 451 6.59 -1.52 54.66
CA LYS A 451 5.16 -1.28 54.88
C LYS A 451 4.66 -0.09 54.05
N GLU A 452 5.48 0.94 53.87
CA GLU A 452 5.19 2.07 52.99
C GLU A 452 5.20 1.64 51.53
N GLU A 453 6.20 0.86 51.10
CA GLU A 453 6.27 0.27 49.75
C GLU A 453 5.07 -0.63 49.44
N LEU A 454 4.63 -1.46 50.40
CA LEU A 454 3.43 -2.28 50.21
C LEU A 454 2.18 -1.41 50.07
N LYS A 455 2.11 -0.29 50.81
CA LYS A 455 1.00 0.67 50.70
C LYS A 455 1.00 1.38 49.35
N THR A 456 2.14 1.85 48.86
CA THR A 456 2.25 2.51 47.56
C THR A 456 1.92 1.53 46.43
N LEU A 457 2.48 0.32 46.47
CA LEU A 457 2.20 -0.72 45.48
C LEU A 457 0.72 -1.11 45.46
N LYS A 458 0.06 -1.17 46.61
CA LYS A 458 -1.39 -1.42 46.70
C LYS A 458 -2.20 -0.29 46.05
N THR A 459 -1.82 0.97 46.26
CA THR A 459 -2.50 2.10 45.62
C THR A 459 -2.28 2.13 44.10
N GLU A 460 -1.08 1.80 43.64
CA GLU A 460 -0.77 1.69 42.21
C GLU A 460 -1.54 0.55 41.54
N TYR A 461 -1.63 -0.61 42.20
CA TYR A 461 -2.44 -1.73 41.73
C TYR A 461 -3.92 -1.35 41.62
N GLN A 462 -4.47 -0.67 42.62
CA GLN A 462 -5.86 -0.20 42.58
C GLN A 462 -6.10 0.83 41.47
N ALA A 463 -5.16 1.75 41.25
CA ALA A 463 -5.24 2.72 40.16
C ALA A 463 -5.16 2.03 38.78
N CYS A 464 -4.28 1.04 38.63
CA CYS A 464 -4.16 0.24 37.42
C CYS A 464 -5.45 -0.56 37.16
N GLN A 465 -6.03 -1.15 38.21
CA GLN A 465 -7.30 -1.87 38.11
C GLN A 465 -8.45 -0.94 37.69
N SER A 466 -8.57 0.26 38.27
CA SER A 466 -9.61 1.25 37.86
C SER A 466 -9.45 1.63 36.39
N ARG A 467 -8.23 1.93 35.95
CA ARG A 467 -7.95 2.25 34.53
C ARG A 467 -8.31 1.10 33.60
N TYR A 468 -8.02 -0.14 34.01
CA TYR A 468 -8.39 -1.31 33.24
C TYR A 468 -9.92 -1.47 33.16
N GLU A 469 -10.64 -1.29 34.26
CA GLU A 469 -12.11 -1.35 34.27
C GLU A 469 -12.75 -0.23 33.44
N GLU A 470 -12.22 1.00 33.50
CA GLU A 470 -12.63 2.13 32.66
C GLU A 470 -12.39 1.84 31.17
N GLU A 471 -11.21 1.37 30.78
CA GLU A 471 -10.94 1.02 29.38
C GLU A 471 -11.78 -0.18 28.92
N ARG A 472 -12.00 -1.19 29.78
CA ARG A 472 -12.86 -2.33 29.46
C ARG A 472 -14.29 -1.87 29.19
N THR A 473 -14.85 -1.03 30.05
CA THR A 473 -16.20 -0.49 29.86
C THR A 473 -16.25 0.40 28.62
N ARG A 474 -15.24 1.24 28.35
CA ARG A 474 -15.17 2.06 27.14
C ARG A 474 -15.20 1.20 25.87
N LEU A 475 -14.42 0.12 25.83
CA LEU A 475 -14.39 -0.82 24.72
C LEU A 475 -15.71 -1.59 24.56
N GLU A 476 -16.33 -2.02 25.68
CA GLU A 476 -17.66 -2.64 25.66
C GLU A 476 -18.71 -1.71 25.01
N HIS A 477 -18.73 -0.42 25.38
CA HIS A 477 -19.63 0.56 24.77
C HIS A 477 -19.33 0.82 23.28
N GLU A 478 -18.05 0.82 22.89
CA GLU A 478 -17.66 0.98 21.49
C GLU A 478 -18.11 -0.22 20.64
N VAL A 479 -17.96 -1.44 21.16
CA VAL A 479 -18.44 -2.67 20.53
C VAL A 479 -19.96 -2.64 20.37
N ASP A 480 -20.70 -2.25 21.41
CA ASP A 480 -22.16 -2.13 21.33
C ASP A 480 -22.60 -1.09 20.30
N SER A 481 -21.95 0.10 20.28
CA SER A 481 -22.23 1.14 19.29
C SER A 481 -21.93 0.71 17.86
N LEU A 482 -20.82 0.00 17.64
CA LEU A 482 -20.48 -0.58 16.34
C LEU A 482 -21.48 -1.67 15.94
N GLY A 483 -21.94 -2.48 16.90
CA GLY A 483 -23.00 -3.47 16.70
C GLY A 483 -24.31 -2.84 16.22
N GLU A 484 -24.75 -1.76 16.85
CA GLU A 484 -25.95 -1.01 16.42
C GLU A 484 -25.78 -0.42 15.01
N LYS A 485 -24.62 0.17 14.71
CA LYS A 485 -24.32 0.70 13.37
C LYS A 485 -24.36 -0.40 12.32
N LEU A 486 -23.73 -1.55 12.59
CA LEU A 486 -23.77 -2.71 11.69
C LEU A 486 -25.21 -3.21 11.46
N PHE A 487 -26.01 -3.30 12.51
CA PHE A 487 -27.41 -3.69 12.40
C PHE A 487 -28.21 -2.73 11.51
N THR A 488 -28.01 -1.41 11.66
CA THR A 488 -28.69 -0.43 10.79
C THR A 488 -28.24 -0.54 9.33
N LEU A 489 -26.94 -0.73 9.07
CA LEU A 489 -26.41 -0.93 7.71
C LEU A 489 -26.91 -2.23 7.07
N GLU A 490 -26.99 -3.31 7.84
CA GLU A 490 -27.54 -4.58 7.36
C GLU A 490 -29.01 -4.45 6.97
N LYS A 491 -29.80 -3.75 7.80
CA LYS A 491 -31.21 -3.44 7.51
C LYS A 491 -31.35 -2.58 6.24
N MET A 492 -30.55 -1.53 6.09
CA MET A 492 -30.55 -0.69 4.88
C MET A 492 -30.17 -1.52 3.64
N SER A 493 -29.11 -2.32 3.73
CA SER A 493 -28.68 -3.19 2.63
C SER A 493 -29.74 -4.21 2.25
N TYR A 494 -30.52 -4.72 3.22
CA TYR A 494 -31.66 -5.60 2.92
C TYR A 494 -32.74 -4.87 2.12
N VAL A 495 -33.11 -3.66 2.53
CA VAL A 495 -34.09 -2.82 1.82
C VAL A 495 -33.61 -2.50 0.41
N ASP A 496 -32.35 -2.07 0.25
CA ASP A 496 -31.76 -1.77 -1.05
C ASP A 496 -31.78 -2.99 -1.99
N ARG A 497 -31.51 -4.20 -1.46
CA ARG A 497 -31.61 -5.44 -2.24
C ARG A 497 -33.03 -5.73 -2.69
N GLU A 498 -34.02 -5.47 -1.84
CA GLU A 498 -35.43 -5.66 -2.18
C GLU A 498 -35.89 -4.66 -3.24
N GLU A 499 -35.49 -3.39 -3.13
CA GLU A 499 -35.75 -2.34 -4.12
C GLU A 499 -35.08 -2.64 -5.46
N LYS A 500 -33.81 -3.07 -5.44
CA LYS A 500 -33.12 -3.53 -6.64
C LYS A 500 -33.86 -4.69 -7.31
N ALA A 501 -34.31 -5.69 -6.55
CA ALA A 501 -35.06 -6.81 -7.10
C ALA A 501 -36.41 -6.38 -7.72
N LYS A 502 -37.07 -5.37 -7.14
CA LYS A 502 -38.29 -4.77 -7.72
C LYS A 502 -37.99 -4.06 -9.04
N LEU A 503 -36.97 -3.21 -9.07
CA LEU A 503 -36.56 -2.50 -10.28
C LEU A 503 -36.11 -3.44 -11.41
N GLU A 504 -35.36 -4.50 -11.09
CA GLU A 504 -34.99 -5.52 -12.07
C GLU A 504 -36.20 -6.25 -12.67
N LYS A 505 -37.24 -6.48 -11.86
CA LYS A 505 -38.50 -7.08 -12.32
C LYS A 505 -39.25 -6.12 -13.24
N GLU A 506 -39.29 -4.83 -12.92
CA GLU A 506 -39.90 -3.80 -13.76
C GLU A 506 -39.15 -3.63 -15.07
N LEU A 507 -37.81 -3.61 -15.03
CA LEU A 507 -36.97 -3.53 -16.23
C LEU A 507 -37.21 -4.73 -17.16
N ARG A 508 -37.31 -5.96 -16.63
CA ARG A 508 -37.64 -7.14 -17.44
C ARG A 508 -38.99 -6.99 -18.14
N LYS A 509 -40.02 -6.55 -17.41
CA LYS A 509 -41.34 -6.31 -18.02
C LYS A 509 -41.29 -5.26 -19.13
N LEU A 510 -40.55 -4.16 -18.92
CA LEU A 510 -40.38 -3.13 -19.95
C LEU A 510 -39.61 -3.67 -21.16
N SER A 511 -38.59 -4.49 -20.94
CA SER A 511 -37.84 -5.16 -22.00
C SER A 511 -38.72 -6.12 -22.80
N ASP A 512 -39.60 -6.88 -22.14
CA ASP A 512 -40.54 -7.79 -22.80
C ASP A 512 -41.51 -7.00 -23.68
N VAL A 513 -42.11 -5.92 -23.16
CA VAL A 513 -43.01 -5.03 -23.93
C VAL A 513 -42.28 -4.34 -25.08
N ALA A 514 -41.04 -3.89 -24.87
CA ALA A 514 -40.23 -3.31 -25.94
C ALA A 514 -39.94 -4.35 -27.03
N GLY A 515 -39.61 -5.59 -26.66
CA GLY A 515 -39.42 -6.70 -27.59
C GLY A 515 -40.68 -7.06 -28.37
N GLU A 516 -41.85 -7.09 -27.72
CA GLU A 516 -43.15 -7.26 -28.37
C GLU A 516 -43.43 -6.13 -29.36
N SER A 517 -43.23 -4.87 -28.96
CA SER A 517 -43.45 -3.71 -29.82
C SER A 517 -42.51 -3.68 -31.04
N GLN A 518 -41.24 -4.05 -30.85
CA GLN A 518 -40.27 -4.19 -31.93
C GLN A 518 -40.65 -5.35 -32.87
N GLY A 519 -41.13 -6.47 -32.31
CA GLY A 519 -41.66 -7.59 -33.08
C GLY A 519 -42.86 -7.18 -33.94
N SER A 520 -43.84 -6.49 -33.35
CA SER A 520 -44.99 -5.94 -34.09
C SER A 520 -44.58 -4.94 -35.16
N LEU A 521 -43.61 -4.06 -34.87
CA LEU A 521 -43.07 -3.12 -35.85
C LEU A 521 -42.37 -3.84 -37.01
N SER A 522 -41.58 -4.89 -36.73
CA SER A 522 -40.95 -5.70 -37.77
C SER A 522 -41.98 -6.36 -38.67
N VAL A 523 -43.06 -6.91 -38.10
CA VAL A 523 -44.16 -7.50 -38.87
C VAL A 523 -44.84 -6.43 -39.74
N ALA A 524 -45.16 -5.26 -39.20
CA ALA A 524 -45.76 -4.18 -39.96
C ALA A 524 -44.82 -3.65 -41.08
N GLN A 525 -43.51 -3.65 -40.84
CA GLN A 525 -42.51 -3.29 -41.85
C GLN A 525 -42.45 -4.33 -42.97
N ASP A 526 -42.47 -5.63 -42.63
CA ASP A 526 -42.51 -6.72 -43.61
C ASP A 526 -43.81 -6.67 -44.44
N GLU A 527 -44.96 -6.42 -43.79
CA GLU A 527 -46.25 -6.20 -44.46
C GLU A 527 -46.21 -5.01 -45.42
N LEU A 528 -45.63 -3.88 -45.01
CA LEU A 528 -45.47 -2.71 -45.87
C LEU A 528 -44.59 -3.01 -47.10
N VAL A 529 -43.52 -3.79 -46.92
CA VAL A 529 -42.70 -4.27 -48.05
C VAL A 529 -43.55 -5.14 -48.98
N THR A 530 -44.34 -6.08 -48.46
CA THR A 530 -45.23 -6.89 -49.30
C THR A 530 -46.27 -6.04 -50.06
N PHE A 531 -46.90 -5.06 -49.41
CA PHE A 531 -47.82 -4.14 -50.10
C PHE A 531 -47.12 -3.31 -51.18
N SER A 532 -45.88 -2.89 -50.93
CA SER A 532 -45.08 -2.17 -51.91
C SER A 532 -44.77 -3.03 -53.15
N GLU A 533 -44.52 -4.32 -52.96
CA GLU A 533 -44.34 -5.29 -54.05
C GLU A 533 -45.64 -5.48 -54.83
N GLU A 534 -46.76 -5.70 -54.14
CA GLU A 534 -48.08 -5.84 -54.77
C GLU A 534 -48.44 -4.59 -55.59
N LEU A 535 -48.21 -3.40 -55.04
CA LEU A 535 -48.45 -2.13 -55.73
C LEU A 535 -47.55 -1.98 -56.97
N ALA A 536 -46.28 -2.38 -56.88
CA ALA A 536 -45.38 -2.40 -58.03
C ALA A 536 -45.84 -3.39 -59.12
N THR A 537 -46.38 -4.56 -58.73
CA THR A 537 -46.97 -5.52 -59.69
C THR A 537 -48.22 -4.98 -60.35
N LEU A 538 -49.11 -4.32 -59.59
CA LEU A 538 -50.32 -3.69 -60.12
C LEU A 538 -49.98 -2.54 -61.06
N TYR A 539 -49.02 -1.69 -60.70
CA TYR A 539 -48.53 -0.60 -61.54
C TYR A 539 -48.01 -1.14 -62.88
N ASN A 540 -47.18 -2.19 -62.87
CA ASN A 540 -46.74 -2.86 -64.09
C ASN A 540 -47.91 -3.39 -64.92
N HIS A 541 -48.90 -4.02 -64.29
CA HIS A 541 -50.06 -4.57 -64.99
C HIS A 541 -50.90 -3.48 -65.67
N VAL A 542 -51.17 -2.36 -64.98
CA VAL A 542 -51.91 -1.23 -65.54
C VAL A 542 -51.15 -0.58 -66.71
N CYS A 543 -49.84 -0.37 -66.58
CA CYS A 543 -49.01 0.13 -67.67
C CYS A 543 -49.05 -0.81 -68.90
N MET A 544 -48.98 -2.13 -68.68
CA MET A 544 -49.11 -3.11 -69.77
C MET A 544 -50.48 -3.04 -70.45
N CYS A 545 -51.58 -2.94 -69.69
CA CYS A 545 -52.94 -2.85 -70.24
C CYS A 545 -53.17 -1.55 -71.03
N ASN A 546 -52.46 -0.47 -70.69
CA ASN A 546 -52.56 0.83 -71.37
C ASN A 546 -51.52 1.04 -72.49
N ASN A 547 -50.69 0.03 -72.83
CA ASN A 547 -49.58 0.13 -73.79
C ASN A 547 -48.53 1.20 -73.44
N GLU A 548 -48.36 1.54 -72.17
CA GLU A 548 -47.35 2.47 -71.68
C GLU A 548 -46.16 1.71 -71.09
N THR A 549 -44.93 2.22 -71.26
CA THR A 549 -43.74 1.62 -70.63
C THR A 549 -43.65 2.11 -69.18
N PRO A 550 -43.61 1.21 -68.18
CA PRO A 550 -43.50 1.61 -66.78
C PRO A 550 -42.24 2.45 -66.54
N ASN A 551 -42.38 3.54 -65.76
CA ASN A 551 -41.25 4.41 -65.48
C ASN A 551 -40.24 3.70 -64.54
N ARG A 552 -39.01 3.48 -65.03
CA ARG A 552 -37.96 2.72 -64.34
C ARG A 552 -37.61 3.28 -62.96
N VAL A 553 -37.69 4.61 -62.79
CA VAL A 553 -37.45 5.29 -61.51
C VAL A 553 -38.46 4.83 -60.45
N MET A 554 -39.75 4.74 -60.79
CA MET A 554 -40.79 4.29 -59.86
C MET A 554 -40.57 2.83 -59.44
N LEU A 555 -40.18 1.96 -60.37
CA LEU A 555 -39.87 0.56 -60.09
C LEU A 555 -38.60 0.37 -59.25
N ASP A 556 -37.59 1.21 -59.47
CA ASP A 556 -36.35 1.17 -58.71
C ASP A 556 -36.58 1.66 -57.27
N PHE A 557 -37.46 2.64 -57.03
CA PHE A 557 -37.90 3.02 -55.66
C PHE A 557 -38.56 1.86 -54.89
N TYR A 558 -39.42 1.06 -55.54
CA TYR A 558 -40.02 -0.13 -54.91
C TYR A 558 -39.03 -1.28 -54.72
N LYS A 559 -37.98 -1.36 -55.55
CA LYS A 559 -36.90 -2.36 -55.40
C LYS A 559 -35.86 -1.96 -54.35
N GLU A 560 -35.55 -0.67 -54.21
CA GLU A 560 -34.61 -0.15 -53.20
C GLU A 560 -35.13 -0.31 -51.77
N GLY A 561 -36.45 -0.44 -51.58
CA GLY A 561 -37.06 -0.87 -50.32
C GLY A 561 -36.57 -2.23 -49.80
N LYS A 562 -35.99 -3.08 -50.66
CA LYS A 562 -35.36 -4.36 -50.27
C LYS A 562 -33.93 -4.23 -49.72
N GLY A 563 -33.28 -3.07 -49.85
CA GLY A 563 -31.82 -2.94 -49.66
C GLY A 563 -31.36 -2.20 -48.39
N GLY A 564 -32.26 -1.63 -47.61
CA GLY A 564 -31.93 -0.78 -46.45
C GLY A 564 -31.47 -1.53 -45.18
N ARG A 565 -30.92 -2.74 -45.29
CA ARG A 565 -30.27 -3.44 -44.17
C ARG A 565 -28.76 -3.24 -44.25
N ASN A 566 -28.29 -2.05 -43.91
CA ASN A 566 -26.92 -1.80 -43.48
C ASN A 566 -26.95 -0.67 -42.44
N SER A 567 -27.42 -0.97 -41.23
CA SER A 567 -27.06 -0.17 -40.05
C SER A 567 -25.76 -0.73 -39.48
N PRO A 568 -24.69 0.08 -39.41
CA PRO A 568 -23.51 -0.22 -38.62
C PRO A 568 -23.70 0.37 -37.21
N GLU A 569 -24.09 -0.43 -36.23
CA GLU A 569 -24.01 -0.15 -34.77
C GLU A 569 -24.68 -1.33 -34.03
N GLY A 570 -24.13 -1.96 -32.99
CA GLY A 570 -23.05 -1.55 -32.12
C GLY A 570 -22.41 -2.73 -31.36
N ARG A 571 -21.27 -2.37 -30.76
CA ARG A 571 -20.54 -3.09 -29.72
C ARG A 571 -21.31 -3.11 -28.41
#